data_AF-A0A3R6SEZ2-F1
#
_entry.id   AF-A0A3R6SEZ2-F1
#
_cell.length_a   1.000
_cell.length_b   1.000
_cell.length_c   1.000
_cell.angle_alpha   90.00
_cell.angle_beta   90.00
_cell.angle_gamma   90.00
#
_symmetry.space_group_name_H-M   'P 1'
#
loop_
_entity.id
_entity.type
_entity.pdbx_description
1 polymer ?
#
loop_
_entity_poly.entity_id
_entity_poly.type
_entity_poly.pdbx_seq_one_letter_code
_entity_poly.pdbx_strand_id
1 'polypeptide(L)' 'MYGIYVYKASIARRLVKMGYRIIDLKPGRTIHGDLNFSSTIFVFKDEHHLQETINTLIKSEEK' A
#
# COMPACT_ATOMS: atom_id res chain seq x y z
N MET A 1 -3.04 12.56 -11.26
CA MET A 1 -3.84 11.65 -10.44
C MET A 1 -3.06 11.42 -9.16
N TYR A 2 -3.55 11.91 -8.02
CA TYR A 2 -2.89 11.74 -6.73
C TYR A 2 -3.29 10.38 -6.15
N GLY A 3 -2.33 9.66 -5.58
CA GLY A 3 -2.55 8.35 -4.98
C GLY A 3 -1.76 8.21 -3.70
N ILE A 4 -2.27 7.40 -2.77
CA ILE A 4 -1.65 7.18 -1.47
C ILE A 4 -0.73 5.96 -1.57
N TYR A 5 0.51 6.13 -1.14
CA TYR A 5 1.54 5.09 -1.17
C TYR A 5 1.50 4.26 0.10
N VAL A 6 1.31 2.95 -0.06
CA VAL A 6 1.32 1.97 1.03
C VAL A 6 2.47 1.00 0.81
N TYR A 7 3.38 0.92 1.79
CA TYR A 7 4.61 0.14 1.69
C TYR A 7 4.51 -1.24 2.34
N LYS A 8 3.57 -1.42 3.28
CA LYS A 8 3.35 -2.69 3.98
C LYS A 8 2.31 -3.53 3.24
N ALA A 9 2.68 -4.74 2.82
CA ALA A 9 1.77 -5.69 2.17
C ALA A 9 0.61 -6.12 3.08
N SER A 10 0.81 -6.19 4.41
CA SER A 10 -0.26 -6.51 5.37
C SER A 10 -1.38 -5.46 5.34
N ILE A 11 -1.01 -4.18 5.40
CA ILE A 11 -1.91 -3.03 5.34
C ILE A 11 -2.61 -3.00 3.96
N ALA A 12 -1.86 -3.12 2.87
CA ALA A 12 -2.42 -3.12 1.52
C ALA A 12 -3.49 -4.22 1.33
N ARG A 13 -3.23 -5.44 1.83
CA ARG A 13 -4.23 -6.54 1.79
C ARG A 13 -5.50 -6.21 2.57
N ARG A 14 -5.39 -5.56 3.73
CA ARG A 14 -6.57 -5.15 4.53
C ARG A 14 -7.37 -4.07 3.79
N LEU A 15 -6.70 -3.08 3.21
CA LEU A 15 -7.36 -2.03 2.42
C LEU A 15 -8.13 -2.60 1.22
N VAL A 16 -7.54 -3.55 0.49
CA VAL A 16 -8.23 -4.24 -0.61
C VAL A 16 -9.48 -4.99 -0.10
N LYS A 17 -9.38 -5.69 1.04
CA LYS A 17 -10.54 -6.35 1.66
C LYS A 17 -11.63 -5.37 2.10
N MET A 18 -11.27 -4.13 2.39
CA MET A 18 -12.20 -3.05 2.75
C MET A 18 -12.78 -2.32 1.53
N GLY A 19 -12.36 -2.69 0.32
CA GLY A 19 -12.90 -2.14 -0.93
C GLY A 19 -12.09 -0.99 -1.54
N TYR A 20 -10.98 -0.58 -0.92
CA TYR A 20 -10.12 0.46 -1.48
C TYR A 20 -9.40 -0.01 -2.74
N ARG A 21 -9.33 0.85 -3.75
CA ARG A 21 -8.82 0.50 -5.07
C ARG A 21 -7.33 0.80 -5.22
N ILE A 22 -6.56 -0.21 -5.60
CA ILE A 22 -5.19 -0.04 -6.12
C ILE A 22 -5.28 0.52 -7.54
N ILE A 23 -4.52 1.57 -7.82
CA ILE A 23 -4.43 2.23 -9.13
C ILE A 23 -3.09 1.98 -9.82
N ASP A 24 -2.05 1.63 -9.06
CA ASP A 24 -0.71 1.34 -9.57
C ASP A 24 0.08 0.45 -8.59
N LEU A 25 1.07 -0.27 -9.11
CA LEU A 25 1.98 -1.13 -8.35
C LEU A 25 3.42 -0.81 -8.77
N LYS A 26 4.26 -0.48 -7.80
CA LYS A 26 5.68 -0.15 -8.04
C LYS A 26 6.56 -1.18 -7.33
N PRO A 27 6.89 -2.31 -7.98
CA PRO A 27 7.86 -3.26 -7.43
C PRO A 27 9.21 -2.58 -7.25
N GLY A 28 9.94 -2.96 -6.19
CA GLY A 28 11.31 -2.53 -6.02
C GLY A 28 12.23 -3.15 -7.07
N ARG A 29 13.51 -2.78 -7.03
CA ARG A 29 14.54 -3.39 -7.86
C ARG A 29 15.66 -3.98 -7.01
N THR A 30 16.22 -5.10 -7.45
CA THR A 30 17.45 -5.65 -6.89
C THR A 30 18.66 -4.82 -7.35
N ILE A 31 19.84 -5.08 -6.77
CA ILE A 31 21.10 -4.46 -7.20
C ILE A 31 21.46 -4.78 -8.66
N HIS A 32 20.89 -5.86 -9.21
CA HIS A 32 21.09 -6.30 -10.59
C HIS A 32 20.03 -5.76 -11.55
N GLY A 33 19.06 -4.98 -11.05
CA GLY A 33 17.99 -4.38 -11.84
C GLY A 33 16.74 -5.25 -11.99
N ASP A 34 16.73 -6.46 -11.44
CA ASP A 34 15.56 -7.36 -11.47
C ASP A 34 14.43 -6.83 -10.59
N LEU A 35 13.19 -7.19 -10.93
CA LEU A 35 12.02 -6.83 -10.13
C LEU A 35 12.04 -7.57 -8.79
N ASN A 36 11.95 -6.81 -7.70
CA ASN A 36 11.78 -7.32 -6.35
C ASN A 36 10.37 -7.04 -5.85
N PHE A 37 9.53 -8.07 -5.85
CA PHE A 37 8.14 -7.95 -5.39
C PHE A 37 8.00 -7.88 -3.87
N SER A 38 9.04 -8.25 -3.11
CA SER A 38 9.03 -8.16 -1.65
C SER A 38 9.03 -6.71 -1.14
N SER A 39 9.49 -5.76 -1.96
CA SER A 39 9.49 -4.32 -1.68
C SER A 39 8.55 -3.53 -2.59
N THR A 40 7.39 -4.12 -2.93
CA THR A 40 6.38 -3.47 -3.76
C THR A 40 5.67 -2.35 -3.00
N ILE A 41 5.60 -1.17 -3.62
CA ILE A 41 4.77 -0.06 -3.17
C ILE A 41 3.41 -0.19 -3.84
N PHE A 42 2.35 -0.20 -3.03
CA PHE A 42 0.97 -0.26 -3.47
C PHE A 42 0.40 1.16 -3.52
N VAL A 43 -0.02 1.62 -4.70
CA VAL A 43 -0.59 2.96 -4.87
C VAL A 43 -2.11 2.83 -4.88
N PHE A 44 -2.76 3.40 -3.88
CA PHE A 44 -4.21 3.43 -3.78
C PHE A 44 -4.77 4.73 -4.34
N LYS A 45 -5.97 4.67 -4.92
CA LYS A 45 -6.72 5.87 -5.29
C LYS A 45 -6.97 6.69 -4.02
N ASP A 46 -6.72 7.98 -4.09
CA ASP A 46 -7.06 8.88 -2.99
C ASP A 46 -8.60 8.98 -2.88
N GLU A 47 -9.14 8.32 -1.87
CA GLU A 47 -10.57 8.20 -1.58
C GLU A 47 -10.82 8.66 -0.14
N HIS A 48 -12.03 9.16 0.11
CA HIS A 48 -12.40 9.70 1.42
C HIS A 48 -12.13 8.66 2.53
N HIS A 49 -11.50 9.09 3.64
CA HIS A 49 -11.08 8.26 4.79
C HIS A 49 -9.94 7.25 4.58
N LEU A 50 -9.31 7.16 3.39
CA LEU A 50 -8.22 6.21 3.17
C LEU A 50 -7.03 6.47 4.12
N GLN A 51 -6.61 7.73 4.25
CA GLN A 51 -5.48 8.09 5.11
C GLN A 51 -5.75 7.78 6.61
N GLU A 52 -6.96 8.07 7.09
CA GLU A 52 -7.38 7.77 8.47
C GLU A 52 -7.43 6.25 8.72
N THR A 53 -7.92 5.50 7.74
CA THR A 53 -7.95 4.04 7.78
C THR A 53 -6.53 3.49 7.87
N ILE A 54 -5.62 3.94 7.00
CA ILE A 54 -4.20 3.53 7.04
C ILE A 54 -3.59 3.78 8.42
N ASN A 55 -3.79 4.97 8.98
CA ASN A 55 -3.26 5.33 10.29
C ASN A 55 -3.80 4.41 11.40
N THR A 56 -5.09 4.07 11.35
CA THR A 56 -5.72 3.13 12.29
C THR A 56 -5.14 1.72 12.15
N LEU A 57 -4.95 1.26 10.91
CA LEU A 57 -4.38 -0.06 10.65
C LEU A 57 -2.93 -0.17 11.12
N ILE A 58 -2.11 0.86 10.91
CA ILE A 58 -0.71 0.91 11.38
C ILE A 58 -0.67 0.82 12.91
N LYS A 59 -1.45 1.65 13.61
CA LYS A 59 -1.54 1.62 15.08
C LYS A 59 -2.00 0.26 15.63
N SER A 60 -2.85 -0.46 14.89
CA SER A 60 -3.33 -1.78 15.29
C SER A 60 -2.27 -2.89 15.15
N GLU A 61 -1.26 -2.72 14.30
CA GLU A 61 -0.18 -3.71 14.12
C GLU A 61 0.98 -3.50 15.09
N GLU A 62 1.06 -2.34 15.76
CA GLU A 62 2.09 -2.00 16.75
C GLU A 62 1.72 -2.42 18.18
N LYS A 63 0.48 -2.89 18.38
CA LYS A 63 -0.02 -3.48 19.63
C LYS A 63 0.12 -4.99 19.62
#